data_AF-U9UQB1-F1
#
_entry.id   AF-U9UQB1-F1
#
_cell.length_a   1.000
_cell.length_b   1.000
_cell.length_c   1.000
_cell.angle_alpha   90.00
_cell.angle_beta   90.00
_cell.angle_gamma   90.00
#
_symmetry.space_group_name_H-M   'P 1'
#
loop_
_entity.id
_entity.type
_entity.pdbx_description
1 polymer ?
#
loop_
_entity_poly.entity_id
_entity_poly.type
_entity_poly.pdbx_seq_one_letter_code
_entity_poly.pdbx_strand_id
1 'polypeptide(L)'
;MPFVDTFSYLNATIYGVNINANLDMRIENIQASSGVAKVYFTDSALPLNTSNPIPPPPQLTIVDSRGNNLKPIVINGITCFGIIESRGYTFRLNGQVFFTLGTHIQQCTIVAPSMTHFTIQF
;
A
#
# COMPACT_ATOMS: atom_id res chain seq x y z
N MET A 1 5.63 12.34 -10.59
CA MET A 1 5.76 10.87 -10.67
C MET A 1 4.75 10.39 -11.72
N PRO A 2 5.11 9.46 -12.63
CA PRO A 2 4.22 8.98 -13.68
C PRO A 2 3.21 7.95 -13.15
N PHE A 3 2.06 7.86 -13.81
CA PHE A 3 1.10 6.77 -13.62
C PHE A 3 1.74 5.43 -13.98
N VAL A 4 1.42 4.37 -13.22
CA VAL A 4 2.00 3.04 -13.43
C VAL A 4 0.93 1.95 -13.55
N ASP A 5 -0.12 1.99 -12.73
CA ASP A 5 -1.16 0.94 -12.73
C ASP A 5 -2.43 1.38 -11.98
N THR A 6 -3.35 0.45 -11.75
CA THR A 6 -4.55 0.65 -10.95
C THR A 6 -4.69 -0.38 -9.82
N PHE A 7 -5.28 0.06 -8.71
CA PHE A 7 -5.72 -0.79 -7.60
C PHE A 7 -7.25 -0.69 -7.46
N SER A 8 -7.89 -1.81 -7.14
CA SER A 8 -9.33 -1.88 -6.90
C SER A 8 -9.62 -2.35 -5.48
N TYR A 9 -10.48 -1.62 -4.77
CA TYR A 9 -10.99 -2.05 -3.46
C TYR A 9 -11.96 -3.23 -3.53
N LEU A 10 -12.38 -3.62 -4.75
CA LEU A 10 -13.48 -4.55 -4.96
C LEU A 10 -13.02 -5.96 -5.35
N ASN A 11 -11.74 -6.14 -5.70
CA ASN A 11 -11.20 -7.45 -6.05
C ASN A 11 -10.24 -7.96 -4.96
N ALA A 12 -9.96 -9.27 -5.00
CA ALA A 12 -9.02 -9.92 -4.08
C ALA A 12 -7.55 -9.75 -4.51
N THR A 13 -7.26 -8.88 -5.49
CA THR A 13 -5.91 -8.70 -6.01
C THR A 13 -5.10 -7.86 -5.04
N ILE A 14 -3.94 -8.38 -4.64
CA ILE A 14 -2.99 -7.60 -3.84
C ILE A 14 -2.16 -6.75 -4.81
N TYR A 15 -2.15 -5.45 -4.60
CA TYR A 15 -1.25 -4.52 -5.29
C TYR A 15 0.03 -4.31 -4.46
N GLY A 16 1.19 -4.47 -5.09
CA GLY A 16 2.49 -4.38 -4.43
C GLY A 16 3.40 -3.32 -5.04
N VAL A 17 4.20 -2.67 -4.19
CA VAL A 17 5.29 -1.78 -4.58
C VAL A 17 6.56 -2.21 -3.85
N ASN A 18 7.61 -2.48 -4.61
CA ASN A 18 8.93 -2.71 -4.04
C ASN A 18 9.56 -1.36 -3.65
N ILE A 19 9.84 -1.17 -2.37
CA ILE A 19 10.37 0.08 -1.82
C ILE A 19 11.91 0.06 -1.83
N ASN A 20 12.53 -1.12 -1.69
CA ASN A 20 13.96 -1.41 -1.83
C ASN A 20 14.22 -2.93 -1.76
N ALA A 21 15.50 -3.33 -1.73
CA ALA A 21 15.95 -4.73 -1.86
C ALA A 21 15.32 -5.77 -0.91
N ASN A 22 14.70 -5.38 0.21
CA ASN A 22 14.10 -6.33 1.16
C ASN A 22 12.71 -5.91 1.67
N LEU A 23 12.05 -4.94 1.02
CA LEU A 23 10.77 -4.42 1.51
C LEU A 23 9.76 -4.21 0.39
N ASP A 24 8.65 -4.94 0.48
CA ASP A 24 7.46 -4.65 -0.31
C ASP A 24 6.40 -3.98 0.56
N MET A 25 5.76 -2.95 0.01
CA MET A 25 4.47 -2.47 0.49
C MET A 25 3.37 -3.14 -0.30
N ARG A 26 2.35 -3.64 0.39
CA ARG A 26 1.20 -4.33 -0.18
C ARG A 26 -0.09 -3.63 0.20
N ILE A 27 -1.01 -3.61 -0.74
CA ILE A 27 -2.37 -3.10 -0.59
C ILE A 27 -3.31 -4.24 -0.90
N GLU A 28 -4.16 -4.57 0.06
CA GLU A 28 -5.09 -5.69 -0.03
C GLU A 28 -6.46 -5.23 0.47
N ASN A 29 -7.51 -5.57 -0.27
CA ASN A 29 -8.85 -5.29 0.17
C ASN A 29 -9.18 -6.04 1.48
N ILE A 30 -10.00 -5.43 2.33
CA ILE A 30 -10.55 -6.14 3.48
C ILE A 30 -11.86 -6.76 3.01
N GLN A 31 -11.87 -8.07 2.76
CA GLN A 31 -13.02 -8.78 2.16
C GLN A 31 -14.36 -8.55 2.90
N ALA A 32 -14.32 -8.33 4.22
CA ALA A 32 -15.50 -8.05 5.03
C ALA A 32 -15.99 -6.59 4.96
N SER A 33 -15.26 -5.69 4.31
CA SER A 33 -15.49 -4.24 4.29
C SER A 33 -15.27 -3.64 2.91
N SER A 34 -16.35 -3.56 2.11
CA SER A 34 -16.32 -2.93 0.79
C SER A 34 -15.75 -1.50 0.85
N GLY A 35 -14.92 -1.14 -0.14
CA GLY A 35 -14.31 0.19 -0.22
C GLY A 35 -13.19 0.43 0.80
N VAL A 36 -12.76 -0.59 1.54
CA VAL A 36 -11.67 -0.52 2.54
C VAL A 36 -10.55 -1.48 2.16
N ALA A 37 -9.32 -1.00 2.24
CA ALA A 37 -8.13 -1.81 2.08
C ALA A 37 -7.15 -1.57 3.23
N LYS A 38 -6.28 -2.55 3.46
CA LYS A 38 -5.16 -2.44 4.38
C LYS A 38 -3.88 -2.25 3.58
N VAL A 39 -3.01 -1.39 4.08
CA VAL A 39 -1.63 -1.28 3.63
C VAL A 39 -0.73 -1.93 4.67
N TYR A 40 0.08 -2.89 4.25
CA TYR A 40 1.02 -3.61 5.11
C TYR A 40 2.34 -3.85 4.38
N PHE A 41 3.32 -4.40 5.10
CA PHE A 41 4.68 -4.56 4.61
C PHE A 41 5.12 -6.00 4.72
N THR A 42 5.92 -6.47 3.77
CA THR A 42 6.46 -7.84 3.74
C THR A 42 7.94 -7.85 3.37
N ASP A 43 8.64 -8.91 3.74
CA ASP A 43 10.05 -9.12 3.37
C ASP A 43 10.17 -9.49 1.89
N SER A 44 10.70 -8.58 1.06
CA SER A 44 10.84 -8.82 -0.38
C SER A 44 11.97 -9.79 -0.75
N ALA A 45 12.77 -10.25 0.23
CA ALA A 45 13.77 -11.29 0.01
C ALA A 45 13.14 -12.69 -0.12
N LEU A 46 11.89 -12.85 0.33
CA LEU A 46 11.13 -14.09 0.21
C LEU A 46 10.18 -14.05 -1.00
N PRO A 47 9.85 -15.21 -1.61
CA PRO A 47 8.85 -15.27 -2.68
C PRO A 47 7.53 -14.61 -2.27
N LEU A 48 6.91 -13.88 -3.19
CA LEU A 48 5.75 -13.02 -2.94
C LEU A 48 4.60 -13.73 -2.19
N ASN A 49 4.32 -14.98 -2.55
CA ASN A 49 3.27 -15.83 -1.97
C ASN A 49 3.63 -16.43 -0.60
N THR A 50 4.90 -16.42 -0.21
CA THR A 50 5.38 -16.97 1.07
C THR A 50 5.90 -15.91 2.03
N SER A 51 6.01 -14.66 1.58
CA SER A 51 6.53 -13.57 2.39
C SER A 51 5.56 -13.20 3.50
N ASN A 52 6.08 -13.11 4.71
CA ASN A 52 5.31 -12.82 5.90
C ASN A 52 5.18 -11.31 6.14
N PRO A 53 4.08 -10.85 6.75
CA PRO A 53 3.95 -9.47 7.19
C PRO A 53 5.02 -9.10 8.22
N ILE A 54 5.63 -7.92 8.02
CA ILE A 54 6.63 -7.33 8.92
C ILE A 54 6.15 -5.95 9.40
N PRO A 55 6.72 -5.42 10.49
CA PRO A 55 6.41 -4.07 10.94
C PRO A 55 6.66 -3.02 9.85
N PRO A 56 5.85 -1.94 9.79
CA PRO A 56 6.12 -0.83 8.89
C PRO A 56 7.53 -0.26 9.11
N PRO A 57 8.23 0.16 8.04
CA PRO A 57 9.56 0.73 8.17
C PRO A 57 9.54 2.00 9.03
N PRO A 58 10.63 2.29 9.76
CA PRO A 58 10.74 3.52 10.54
C PRO A 58 10.63 4.74 9.61
N GLN A 59 10.13 5.85 10.14
CA GLN A 59 9.93 7.12 9.40
C GLN A 59 8.96 7.03 8.21
N LEU A 60 8.18 5.95 8.10
CA LEU A 60 7.03 5.90 7.21
C LEU A 60 5.97 6.90 7.66
N THR A 61 5.44 7.67 6.72
CA THR A 61 4.27 8.51 6.94
C THR A 61 3.29 8.33 5.79
N ILE A 62 2.01 8.13 6.12
CA ILE A 62 0.94 8.11 5.13
C ILE A 62 0.00 9.25 5.49
N VAL A 63 -0.25 10.13 4.52
CA VAL A 63 -1.11 11.30 4.67
C VAL A 63 -2.27 11.17 3.71
N ASP A 64 -3.50 11.28 4.20
CA ASP A 64 -4.67 11.30 3.34
C ASP A 64 -4.80 12.63 2.57
N SER A 65 -5.69 12.66 1.57
CA SER A 65 -5.95 13.86 0.76
C SER A 65 -6.56 15.03 1.54
N ARG A 66 -6.91 14.85 2.82
CA ARG A 66 -7.38 15.90 3.73
C ARG A 66 -6.26 16.40 4.65
N GLY A 67 -5.04 15.88 4.53
CA GLY A 67 -3.89 16.27 5.35
C GLY A 67 -3.76 15.51 6.67
N ASN A 68 -4.56 14.47 6.92
CA ASN A 68 -4.47 13.69 8.15
C ASN A 68 -3.39 12.62 8.03
N ASN A 69 -2.53 12.51 9.04
CA ASN A 69 -1.62 11.39 9.18
C ASN A 69 -2.40 10.15 9.61
N LEU A 70 -2.28 9.07 8.85
CA LEU A 70 -2.85 7.79 9.23
C LEU A 70 -2.11 7.25 10.45
N LYS A 71 -2.87 6.57 11.32
CA LYS A 71 -2.32 5.85 12.46
C LYS A 71 -2.26 4.36 12.14
N PRO A 72 -1.19 3.66 12.56
CA PRO A 72 -1.13 2.22 12.42
C PRO A 72 -2.23 1.57 13.27
N ILE A 73 -2.80 0.49 12.75
CA ILE A 73 -3.79 -0.36 13.40
C ILE A 73 -3.31 -1.81 13.34
N VAL A 74 -3.80 -2.65 14.25
CA VAL A 74 -3.48 -4.08 14.27
C VAL A 74 -4.70 -4.87 13.83
N ILE A 75 -4.57 -5.62 12.74
CA ILE A 75 -5.61 -6.52 12.21
C ILE A 75 -5.02 -7.92 12.16
N ASN A 76 -5.63 -8.88 12.86
CA ASN A 76 -5.16 -10.28 12.91
C ASN A 76 -3.65 -10.42 13.27
N GLY A 77 -3.16 -9.57 14.17
CA GLY A 77 -1.75 -9.55 14.57
C GLY A 77 -0.81 -8.81 13.61
N ILE A 78 -1.31 -8.27 12.50
CA ILE A 78 -0.53 -7.53 11.50
C ILE A 78 -0.71 -6.03 11.73
N THR A 79 0.40 -5.32 11.96
CA THR A 79 0.43 -3.86 11.98
C THR A 79 0.30 -3.31 10.56
N CYS A 80 -0.77 -2.59 10.29
CA CYS A 80 -1.13 -2.08 8.98
C CYS A 80 -1.76 -0.68 9.06
N PHE A 81 -2.13 -0.11 7.93
CA PHE A 81 -2.85 1.16 7.82
C PHE A 81 -4.12 0.98 7.03
N GLY A 82 -5.25 1.47 7.55
CA GLY A 82 -6.52 1.45 6.82
C GLY A 82 -6.63 2.58 5.80
N ILE A 83 -6.97 2.24 4.56
CA ILE A 83 -7.27 3.19 3.49
C ILE A 83 -8.68 2.94 2.95
N ILE A 84 -9.34 3.99 2.47
CA ILE A 84 -10.72 3.94 1.97
C ILE A 84 -10.81 4.58 0.58
N GLU A 85 -11.71 4.06 -0.25
CA GLU A 85 -11.86 4.44 -1.66
C GLU A 85 -12.16 5.93 -1.88
N SER A 86 -12.83 6.56 -0.92
CA SER A 86 -13.21 7.98 -0.98
C SER A 86 -12.06 8.96 -0.68
N ARG A 87 -10.85 8.46 -0.44
CA ARG A 87 -9.67 9.28 -0.12
C ARG A 87 -8.46 8.92 -0.97
N GLY A 88 -7.65 9.93 -1.24
CA GLY A 88 -6.33 9.77 -1.84
C GLY A 88 -5.29 9.71 -0.74
N TYR A 89 -4.11 9.19 -1.03
CA TYR A 89 -3.07 8.96 -0.05
C TYR A 89 -1.69 9.27 -0.61
N THR A 90 -0.86 9.92 0.18
CA THR A 90 0.55 10.17 -0.13
C THR A 90 1.42 9.45 0.89
N PHE A 91 2.30 8.58 0.39
CA PHE A 91 3.20 7.76 1.18
C PHE A 91 4.61 8.35 1.11
N ARG A 92 5.21 8.56 2.28
CA ARG A 92 6.55 9.08 2.45
C ARG A 92 7.39 8.12 3.26
N LEU A 93 8.64 7.95 2.86
CA LEU A 93 9.66 7.24 3.62
C LEU A 93 10.86 8.17 3.75
N ASN A 94 11.39 8.35 4.97
CA ASN A 94 12.47 9.30 5.25
C ASN A 94 12.18 10.71 4.70
N GLY A 95 10.91 11.14 4.77
CA GLY A 95 10.44 12.44 4.26
C GLY A 95 10.24 12.54 2.74
N GLN A 96 10.69 11.56 1.95
CA GLN A 96 10.54 11.56 0.50
C GLN A 96 9.28 10.83 0.06
N VAL A 97 8.53 11.42 -0.87
CA VAL A 97 7.35 10.77 -1.46
C VAL A 97 7.81 9.65 -2.38
N PHE A 98 7.35 8.43 -2.14
CA PHE A 98 7.66 7.27 -2.98
C PHE A 98 6.44 6.65 -3.67
N PHE A 99 5.24 6.88 -3.12
CA PHE A 99 4.00 6.33 -3.66
C PHE A 99 2.81 7.24 -3.39
N THR A 100 1.88 7.31 -4.34
CA THR A 100 0.61 8.03 -4.18
C THR A 100 -0.57 7.24 -4.76
N LEU A 101 -1.71 7.31 -4.08
CA LEU A 101 -3.00 6.80 -4.52
C LEU A 101 -3.94 8.00 -4.77
N GLY A 102 -4.49 8.11 -5.98
CA GLY A 102 -5.50 9.10 -6.32
C GLY A 102 -6.93 8.63 -6.02
N THR A 103 -7.86 9.56 -5.78
CA THR A 103 -9.30 9.26 -5.61
C THR A 103 -10.01 9.01 -6.94
N HIS A 104 -10.21 7.74 -7.33
CA HIS A 104 -11.12 7.34 -8.42
C HIS A 104 -11.80 6.00 -8.06
N ILE A 105 -12.95 5.67 -8.67
CA ILE A 105 -13.70 4.40 -8.48
C ILE A 105 -12.82 3.15 -8.69
N GLN A 106 -11.72 3.32 -9.44
CA GLN A 106 -10.52 2.50 -9.42
C GLN A 106 -9.34 3.43 -9.14
N GLN A 107 -8.52 3.16 -8.12
CA GLN A 107 -7.45 4.07 -7.76
C GLN A 107 -6.28 3.93 -8.73
N CYS A 108 -5.78 5.06 -9.19
CA CYS A 108 -4.52 5.11 -9.92
C CYS A 108 -3.36 4.97 -8.93
N THR A 109 -2.42 4.10 -9.26
CA THR A 109 -1.17 3.91 -8.53
C THR A 109 -0.06 4.66 -9.27
N ILE A 110 0.75 5.37 -8.50
CA ILE A 110 1.85 6.21 -8.99
C ILE A 110 3.07 5.88 -8.13
N VAL A 111 4.13 5.32 -8.73
CA VAL A 111 5.39 4.97 -8.04
C VAL A 111 6.50 5.94 -8.43
N ALA A 112 7.51 6.08 -7.55
CA ALA A 112 8.71 6.85 -7.86
C ALA A 112 9.49 6.25 -9.06
N PRO A 113 10.25 7.06 -9.82
CA PRO A 113 11.18 6.55 -10.82
C PRO A 113 12.10 5.48 -10.19
N SER A 114 12.35 4.38 -10.92
CA SER A 114 13.09 3.17 -10.50
C SER A 114 12.44 2.25 -9.46
N MET A 115 11.17 2.44 -9.10
CA MET A 115 10.42 1.45 -8.32
C MET A 115 9.66 0.47 -9.22
N THR A 116 9.67 -0.82 -8.85
CA THR A 116 8.91 -1.88 -9.50
C THR A 116 7.61 -2.15 -8.73
N HIS A 117 6.50 -2.34 -9.45
CA HIS A 117 5.21 -2.77 -8.88
C HIS A 117 4.86 -4.19 -9.33
N PHE A 118 3.95 -4.86 -8.62
CA PHE A 118 3.46 -6.19 -8.95
C PHE A 118 2.01 -6.39 -8.49
N THR A 119 1.37 -7.43 -9.00
CA THR A 119 0.04 -7.88 -8.55
C THR A 119 0.06 -9.37 -8.20
N ILE A 120 -0.61 -9.76 -7.11
CA ILE A 120 -0.81 -11.18 -6.74
C ILE A 120 -2.30 -11.51 -6.91
N GLN A 121 -2.58 -12.55 -7.69
CA GLN A 121 -3.91 -13.15 -7.84
C GLN A 121 -3.96 -14.48 -7.08
N PHE A 122 -5.09 -14.75 -6.41
CA PHE A 122 -5.38 -16.03 -5.76
C PHE A 122 -6.37 -16.83 -6.61
#